data_AF-A0A9X2MHT2-F1
#
_entry.id   AF-A0A9X2MHT2-F1
#
_cell.length_a   1.000
_cell.length_b   1.000
_cell.length_c   1.000
_cell.angle_alpha   90.00
_cell.angle_beta   90.00
_cell.angle_gamma   90.00
#
_symmetry.space_group_name_H-M   'P 1'
#
loop_
_entity.id
_entity.type
_entity.pdbx_description
1 polymer ?
#
loop_
_entity_poly.entity_id
_entity_poly.type
_entity_poly.pdbx_seq_one_letter_code
_entity_poly.pdbx_strand_id
1 'polypeptide(L)'
;MKNTELDYSELIDYLQVEKIIRYGTLSTQTSDLDLVIISDDFESMFVHKRLSVTKKYLKGNRKLDLICLTNDEYRKLKRNPNSFSVNILIKGELLYERRI
;
A
#
# COMPACT_ATOMS: atom_id res chain seq x y z
N MET A 1 12.34 -9.80 17.22
CA MET A 1 11.71 -8.46 17.38
C MET A 1 10.96 -8.16 16.09
N LYS A 2 9.63 -8.04 16.13
CA LYS A 2 8.86 -7.58 14.96
C LYS A 2 9.10 -6.09 14.82
N ASN A 3 9.71 -5.65 13.72
CA ASN A 3 10.06 -4.26 13.45
C ASN A 3 8.76 -3.47 13.17
N THR A 4 8.12 -2.98 14.23
CA THR A 4 6.93 -2.12 14.16
C THR A 4 7.37 -0.68 13.88
N GLU A 5 7.59 -0.33 12.61
CA GLU A 5 7.98 1.04 12.22
C GLU A 5 6.84 1.88 11.64
N LEU A 6 5.69 1.27 11.32
CA LEU A 6 4.51 1.98 10.80
C LEU A 6 3.25 1.52 11.51
N ASP A 7 2.46 2.51 11.92
CA ASP A 7 1.11 2.33 12.41
C ASP A 7 0.12 2.74 11.31
N TYR A 8 -0.69 1.77 10.89
CA TYR A 8 -1.70 1.90 9.86
C TYR A 8 -3.12 1.64 10.40
N SER A 9 -3.32 1.60 11.72
CA SER A 9 -4.63 1.36 12.35
C SER A 9 -5.69 2.38 11.92
N GLU A 10 -5.40 3.68 12.09
CA GLU A 10 -6.32 4.75 11.70
C GLU A 10 -6.62 4.76 10.19
N LEU A 11 -5.61 4.41 9.37
CA LEU A 11 -5.79 4.29 7.92
C LEU A 11 -6.77 3.17 7.57
N ILE A 12 -6.61 2.01 8.20
CA ILE A 12 -7.47 0.83 7.98
C ILE A 12 -8.93 1.16 8.29
N ASP A 13 -9.17 1.85 9.39
CA ASP A 13 -10.53 2.19 9.82
C ASP A 13 -11.13 3.31 8.97
N TYR A 14 -10.35 4.32 8.62
CA TYR A 14 -10.85 5.48 7.88
C TYR A 14 -11.16 5.19 6.40
N LEU A 15 -10.28 4.44 5.71
CA LEU A 15 -10.42 4.13 4.28
C LEU A 15 -10.97 2.72 4.02
N GLN A 16 -11.45 2.03 5.05
CA GLN A 16 -11.86 0.62 4.94
C GLN A 16 -10.85 -0.23 4.17
N VAL A 17 -9.55 -0.04 4.44
CA VAL A 17 -8.46 -0.68 3.68
C VAL A 17 -8.65 -2.19 3.66
N GLU A 18 -8.46 -2.78 2.49
CA GLU A 18 -8.56 -4.22 2.29
C GLU A 18 -7.21 -4.90 2.35
N LYS A 19 -6.18 -4.31 1.74
CA LYS A 19 -4.83 -4.89 1.71
C LYS A 19 -3.76 -3.81 1.81
N ILE A 20 -2.69 -4.13 2.53
CA ILE A 20 -1.44 -3.36 2.55
C ILE A 20 -0.32 -4.32 2.15
N ILE A 21 0.38 -3.99 1.07
CA ILE A 21 1.46 -4.80 0.52
C ILE A 21 2.72 -3.96 0.49
N ARG A 22 3.78 -4.42 1.14
CA ARG A 22 5.12 -3.87 0.95
C ARG A 22 5.74 -4.49 -0.29
N TYR A 23 6.35 -3.70 -1.16
CA TYR A 23 7.09 -4.22 -2.32
C TYR A 23 8.50 -3.63 -2.39
N GLY A 24 9.28 -4.00 -3.41
CA GLY A 24 10.63 -3.46 -3.60
C GLY A 24 11.73 -4.27 -2.91
N THR A 25 12.94 -3.71 -2.87
CA THR A 25 14.14 -4.42 -2.39
C THR A 25 14.24 -4.29 -0.87
N LEU A 26 14.31 -5.41 -0.16
CA LEU A 26 14.47 -5.46 1.30
C LEU A 26 15.87 -5.08 1.79
N SER A 27 16.65 -4.32 1.01
CA SER A 27 17.97 -3.93 1.46
C SER A 27 17.81 -2.98 2.65
N THR A 28 18.48 -3.30 3.75
CA THR A 28 18.46 -2.54 5.01
C THR A 28 19.00 -1.11 4.88
N GLN A 29 19.45 -0.71 3.68
CA GLN A 29 20.04 0.58 3.38
C GLN A 29 19.09 1.56 2.70
N THR A 30 17.91 1.14 2.24
CA THR A 30 16.94 2.08 1.66
C THR A 30 16.08 2.68 2.77
N SER A 31 16.18 4.01 2.95
CA SER A 31 15.36 4.80 3.88
C SER A 31 13.88 4.82 3.50
N ASP A 32 13.58 4.50 2.24
CA ASP A 32 12.27 4.65 1.64
C ASP A 32 11.53 3.31 1.73
N LEU A 33 10.25 3.36 2.13
CA LEU A 33 9.39 2.19 2.16
C LEU A 33 8.33 2.28 1.07
N ASP A 34 8.34 1.29 0.19
CA ASP A 34 7.38 1.16 -0.91
C ASP A 34 6.15 0.37 -0.45
N LEU A 35 4.98 1.00 -0.48
CA LEU A 35 3.71 0.42 -0.06
C LEU A 35 2.64 0.54 -1.13
N VAL A 36 1.89 -0.54 -1.33
CA VAL A 36 0.61 -0.55 -2.05
C VAL A 36 -0.50 -0.63 -1.02
N ILE A 37 -1.41 0.34 -1.06
CA ILE A 37 -2.64 0.38 -0.25
C ILE A 37 -3.82 0.12 -1.18
N ILE A 38 -4.64 -0.87 -0.84
CA ILE A 38 -5.82 -1.26 -1.63
C ILE A 38 -7.09 -0.94 -0.85
N SER A 39 -7.94 -0.09 -1.42
CA SER A 39 -9.24 0.31 -0.88
C SER A 39 -10.16 0.80 -2.01
N ASP A 40 -11.43 0.41 -1.96
CA ASP A 40 -12.45 0.91 -2.90
C ASP A 40 -12.90 2.35 -2.59
N ASP A 41 -12.60 2.89 -1.40
CA ASP A 41 -12.85 4.31 -1.07
C ASP A 41 -12.04 5.27 -1.98
N PHE A 42 -11.02 4.75 -2.67
CA PHE A 42 -10.24 5.50 -3.65
C PHE A 42 -10.94 5.73 -5.00
N GLU A 43 -12.03 5.03 -5.32
CA GLU A 43 -12.70 5.09 -6.63
C GLU A 43 -13.13 6.51 -7.01
N SER A 44 -13.58 7.29 -6.01
CA SER A 44 -14.03 8.68 -6.19
C SER A 44 -12.91 9.74 -6.02
N MET A 45 -11.67 9.31 -5.82
CA MET A 45 -10.56 10.20 -5.48
C MET A 45 -9.54 10.29 -6.61
N PHE A 46 -9.12 11.52 -6.93
CA PHE A 46 -7.94 11.75 -7.75
C PHE A 46 -6.67 11.21 -7.07
N VAL A 47 -5.70 10.77 -7.86
CA VAL A 47 -4.44 10.16 -7.39
C VAL A 47 -3.74 11.01 -6.31
N HIS A 48 -3.58 12.32 -6.52
CA HIS A 48 -2.93 13.19 -5.54
C HIS A 48 -3.69 13.24 -4.20
N LYS A 49 -5.03 13.14 -4.22
CA LYS A 49 -5.87 13.10 -3.03
C LYS A 49 -5.76 11.77 -2.31
N ARG A 50 -5.72 10.65 -3.04
CA ARG A 50 -5.45 9.30 -2.48
C ARG A 50 -4.14 9.28 -1.70
N LEU A 51 -3.07 9.85 -2.28
CA LEU A 51 -1.76 9.95 -1.62
C LEU A 51 -1.82 10.84 -0.38
N SER A 52 -2.42 12.04 -0.49
CA SER A 52 -2.51 12.99 0.63
C SER A 52 -3.30 12.41 1.81
N VAL A 53 -4.45 11.79 1.56
CA VAL A 53 -5.27 11.18 2.62
C VAL A 53 -4.55 9.99 3.24
N THR A 54 -3.93 9.14 2.43
CA THR A 54 -3.19 7.97 2.93
C THR A 54 -2.04 8.40 3.84
N LYS A 55 -1.23 9.38 3.42
CA LYS A 55 -0.13 9.94 4.22
C LYS A 55 -0.60 10.60 5.52
N LYS A 56 -1.80 11.18 5.54
CA LYS A 56 -2.36 11.81 6.74
C LYS A 56 -2.62 10.79 7.86
N TYR A 57 -3.05 9.58 7.51
CA TYR A 57 -3.43 8.54 8.48
C TYR A 57 -2.35 7.47 8.69
N LEU A 58 -1.31 7.44 7.87
CA LEU A 58 -0.12 6.61 8.08
C LEU A 58 0.86 7.33 9.01
N LYS A 59 1.11 6.75 10.19
CA LYS A 59 2.08 7.29 11.16
C LYS A 59 3.40 6.54 11.04
N GLY A 60 4.49 7.30 10.88
CA GLY A 60 5.85 6.75 10.83
C GLY A 60 6.89 7.82 10.49
N ASN A 61 8.15 7.53 10.81
CA ASN A 61 9.29 8.43 10.57
C ASN A 61 10.03 8.16 9.25
N ARG A 62 9.55 7.21 8.45
CA ARG A 62 10.16 6.82 7.18
C ARG A 62 9.54 7.59 6.02
N LYS A 63 10.33 7.85 5.00
CA LYS A 63 9.82 8.33 3.72
C LYS A 63 9.05 7.18 3.06
N LEU A 64 7.83 7.47 2.64
CA LEU A 64 6.93 6.49 2.02
C LEU A 64 6.76 6.80 0.54
N ASP A 65 7.01 5.80 -0.30
CA ASP A 65 6.49 5.77 -1.66
C ASP A 65 5.20 4.93 -1.66
N LEU A 66 4.11 5.54 -2.11
CA LEU A 66 2.77 4.99 -1.92
C LEU A 66 2.09 4.84 -3.26
N ILE A 67 1.44 3.70 -3.43
CA ILE A 67 0.55 3.44 -4.55
C ILE A 67 -0.81 3.07 -3.98
N CYS A 68 -1.82 3.85 -4.35
CA CYS A 68 -3.17 3.72 -3.83
C CYS A 68 -4.08 3.20 -4.93
N LEU A 69 -4.57 1.97 -4.78
CA LEU A 69 -5.35 1.26 -5.78
C LEU A 69 -6.73 0.91 -5.26
N THR A 70 -7.72 0.92 -6.15
CA THR A 70 -8.99 0.22 -5.91
C THR A 70 -8.82 -1.27 -6.15
N ASN A 71 -9.77 -2.09 -5.70
CA ASN A 71 -9.71 -3.53 -6.00
C ASN A 71 -9.72 -3.79 -7.49
N ASP A 72 -10.50 -3.04 -8.25
CA ASP A 72 -10.59 -3.22 -9.69
C ASP A 72 -9.29 -2.86 -10.39
N GLU A 73 -8.61 -1.78 -9.97
CA GLU A 73 -7.26 -1.45 -10.43
C GLU A 73 -6.27 -2.56 -10.08
N TYR A 74 -6.30 -3.08 -8.85
CA TYR A 74 -5.43 -4.18 -8.42
C TYR A 74 -5.69 -5.49 -9.17
N ARG A 75 -6.97 -5.84 -9.42
CA ARG A 75 -7.36 -7.00 -10.24
C ARG A 75 -6.91 -6.84 -11.69
N LYS A 76 -6.98 -5.63 -12.25
CA LYS A 76 -6.48 -5.34 -13.61
C LYS A 76 -4.96 -5.55 -13.69
N LEU A 77 -4.20 -5.13 -12.68
CA LEU A 77 -2.75 -5.40 -12.61
C LEU A 77 -2.45 -6.90 -12.54
N LYS A 78 -3.26 -7.69 -11.83
CA LYS A 78 -3.13 -9.16 -11.81
C LYS A 78 -3.36 -9.81 -13.17
N ARG A 79 -4.31 -9.28 -13.94
CA ARG A 79 -4.67 -9.84 -15.26
C ARG A 79 -3.68 -9.47 -16.35
N ASN A 80 -3.13 -8.25 -16.31
CA ASN A 80 -2.18 -7.75 -17.30
C ASN A 80 -0.88 -7.30 -16.62
N PRO A 81 -0.05 -8.25 -16.14
CA PRO A 81 1.13 -7.91 -15.38
C PRO A 81 2.20 -7.25 -16.28
N ASN A 82 2.57 -6.02 -15.95
CA ASN A 82 3.79 -5.36 -16.41
C ASN A 82 4.94 -5.55 -15.41
N SER A 83 6.16 -5.15 -15.78
CA SER A 83 7.37 -5.28 -14.94
C SER A 83 7.20 -4.73 -13.52
N PHE A 84 6.46 -3.62 -13.39
CA PHE A 84 6.13 -2.99 -12.12
C PHE A 84 5.20 -3.86 -11.26
N SER A 85 4.06 -4.27 -11.81
CA SER A 85 3.09 -5.13 -11.12
C SER A 85 3.63 -6.51 -10.78
N VAL A 86 4.54 -7.08 -11.59
CA VAL A 86 5.24 -8.33 -11.28
C VAL A 86 6.03 -8.21 -9.98
N ASN A 87 6.65 -7.05 -9.72
CA ASN A 87 7.37 -6.81 -8.47
C ASN A 87 6.41 -6.84 -7.26
N ILE A 88 5.27 -6.13 -7.35
CA ILE A 88 4.24 -6.17 -6.30
C ILE A 88 3.68 -7.57 -6.10
N LEU A 89 3.37 -8.28 -7.20
CA LEU A 89 2.62 -9.54 -7.15
C LEU A 89 3.49 -10.73 -6.75
N ILE A 90 4.77 -10.76 -7.14
CA ILE A 90 5.68 -11.88 -6.86
C ILE A 90 6.53 -11.62 -5.61
N LYS A 91 7.00 -10.39 -5.41
CA LYS A 91 7.92 -10.03 -4.33
C LYS A 91 7.25 -9.26 -3.20
N GLY A 92 5.97 -8.94 -3.35
CA GLY A 92 5.23 -8.19 -2.34
C GLY A 92 5.02 -9.02 -1.06
N GLU A 93 5.33 -8.41 0.08
CA GLU A 93 5.00 -8.92 1.39
C GLU A 93 3.66 -8.33 1.85
N LEU A 94 2.70 -9.21 2.12
CA LEU A 94 1.40 -8.82 2.66
C LEU A 94 1.57 -8.41 4.13
N LEU A 95 1.40 -7.13 4.43
CA LEU A 95 1.48 -6.59 5.78
C LEU A 95 0.12 -6.65 6.50
N TYR A 96 -0.96 -6.48 5.73
CA TYR A 96 -2.32 -6.51 6.25
C TYR A 96 -3.29 -7.00 5.17
N GLU A 97 -4.26 -7.79 5.59
CA GLU A 97 -5.44 -8.16 4.81
C GLU A 97 -6.67 -8.18 5.73
N ARG A 98 -7.72 -7.46 5.33
CA ARG A 98 -8.99 -7.44 6.04
C ARG A 98 -9.64 -8.82 5.93
N ARG A 99 -9.92 -9.45 7.07
CA ARG A 99 -10.76 -10.64 7.12
C ARG A 99 -12.22 -10.18 7.09
N ILE A 100 -12.96 -10.65 6.11
CA ILE A 100 -14.42 -10.51 6.00
C ILE A 100 -15.06 -11.67 6.75
#